data_AF-A0A534PPQ7-F1
#
_entry.id   AF-A0A534PPQ7-F1
#
_cell.length_a   1.000
_cell.length_b   1.000
_cell.length_c   1.000
_cell.angle_alpha   90.00
_cell.angle_beta   90.00
_cell.angle_gamma   90.00
#
_symmetry.space_group_name_H-M   'P 1'
#
loop_
_entity.id
_entity.type
_entity.pdbx_description
1 polymer ?
#
loop_
_entity_poly.entity_id
_entity_poly.type
_entity_poly.pdbx_seq_one_letter_code
_entity_poly.pdbx_strand_id
1 'polypeptide(L)'
;MAELLGIPRGRWPIAVGMVLLLALTLSWLQGRFDSSDVKKAISAAMAWKPAGGATVFAALAARGEGDPRCQGRVASQLLGDVDVRCTTPGRPEVEYEFRVLLDGRRPPHPANAAAEELVSQMVRK
;
A
#
# COMPACT_ATOMS: atom_id res chain seq x y z
N MET A 1 -37.99 -13.59 -24.84
CA MET A 1 -36.77 -13.35 -24.03
C MET A 1 -36.99 -12.42 -22.82
N ALA A 2 -38.24 -12.29 -22.31
CA ALA A 2 -38.55 -11.49 -21.11
C ALA A 2 -39.35 -12.28 -20.05
N GLU A 3 -39.66 -13.55 -20.30
CA GLU A 3 -40.45 -14.42 -19.41
C GLU A 3 -39.61 -15.32 -18.50
N LEU A 4 -38.30 -15.44 -18.71
CA LEU A 4 -37.47 -16.40 -17.97
C LEU A 4 -37.12 -15.96 -16.54
N LEU A 5 -37.52 -14.75 -16.11
CA LEU A 5 -37.11 -14.20 -14.82
C LEU A 5 -38.25 -13.78 -13.87
N GLY A 6 -39.53 -13.84 -14.28
CA GLY A 6 -40.65 -13.67 -13.33
C GLY A 6 -40.62 -12.40 -12.45
N ILE A 7 -39.95 -11.32 -12.87
CA ILE A 7 -39.88 -10.07 -12.09
C ILE A 7 -40.94 -9.11 -12.64
N PRO A 8 -41.95 -8.70 -11.85
CA PRO A 8 -42.95 -7.72 -12.29
C PRO A 8 -42.26 -6.38 -12.59
N ARG A 9 -42.52 -5.82 -13.79
CA ARG A 9 -41.86 -4.62 -14.36
C ARG A 9 -41.79 -3.40 -13.42
N GLY A 10 -42.66 -3.30 -12.41
CA GLY A 10 -42.66 -2.21 -11.42
C GLY A 10 -41.54 -2.27 -10.37
N ARG A 11 -40.83 -3.40 -10.21
CA ARG A 11 -39.80 -3.58 -9.16
C ARG A 11 -38.35 -3.49 -9.67
N TRP A 12 -38.18 -3.34 -10.98
CA TRP A 12 -36.88 -3.10 -11.63
C TRP A 12 -36.08 -1.91 -11.08
N PRO A 13 -36.68 -0.71 -10.88
CA PRO A 13 -35.91 0.44 -10.36
C PRO A 13 -35.43 0.20 -8.92
N ILE A 14 -36.20 -0.53 -8.11
CA ILE A 14 -35.82 -0.90 -6.74
C ILE A 14 -34.63 -1.87 -6.77
N ALA A 15 -34.67 -2.88 -7.64
CA ALA A 15 -33.58 -3.83 -7.81
C ALA A 15 -32.28 -3.13 -8.25
N VAL A 16 -32.36 -2.22 -9.24
CA VAL A 16 -31.20 -1.43 -9.70
C VAL A 16 -30.68 -0.51 -8.59
N GLY A 17 -31.57 0.16 -7.85
CA GLY A 17 -31.20 0.99 -6.71
C GLY A 17 -30.47 0.20 -5.62
N MET A 18 -30.94 -1.01 -5.31
CA MET A 18 -30.31 -1.88 -4.32
C MET A 18 -28.91 -2.34 -4.77
N VAL A 19 -28.73 -2.66 -6.05
CA VAL A 19 -27.42 -3.02 -6.62
C VAL A 19 -26.45 -1.83 -6.59
N LEU A 20 -26.90 -0.64 -6.96
CA LEU A 20 -26.07 0.58 -6.89
C LEU A 20 -25.63 0.90 -5.45
N LEU A 21 -26.55 0.77 -4.49
CA LEU A 21 -26.26 1.03 -3.08
C LEU A 21 -25.27 -0.02 -2.53
N LEU A 22 -25.44 -1.29 -2.93
CA LEU A 22 -24.49 -2.35 -2.60
C LEU A 22 -23.11 -2.09 -3.20
N ALA A 23 -23.04 -1.69 -4.49
CA ALA A 23 -21.77 -1.36 -5.14
C ALA A 23 -21.07 -0.18 -4.44
N LEU A 24 -21.82 0.86 -4.09
CA LEU A 24 -21.27 2.06 -3.46
C LEU A 24 -20.77 1.78 -2.03
N THR A 25 -21.51 0.97 -1.27
CA THR A 25 -21.07 0.52 0.07
C THR A 25 -19.85 -0.38 0.01
N LEU A 26 -19.76 -1.30 -0.96
CA LEU A 26 -18.59 -2.13 -1.18
C LEU A 26 -17.36 -1.29 -1.58
N SER A 27 -17.50 -0.34 -2.50
CA SER A 27 -16.42 0.57 -2.88
C SER A 27 -15.95 1.42 -1.69
N TRP A 28 -16.88 1.89 -0.85
CA TRP A 28 -16.53 2.63 0.36
C TRP A 28 -15.79 1.77 1.39
N LEU A 29 -16.22 0.53 1.60
CA LEU A 29 -15.54 -0.42 2.47
C LEU A 29 -14.13 -0.73 1.95
N GLN A 30 -14.01 -1.05 0.67
CA GLN A 30 -12.73 -1.36 0.02
C GLN A 30 -11.75 -0.20 0.13
N GLY A 31 -12.18 1.04 -0.15
CA GLY A 31 -11.32 2.22 0.01
C GLY A 31 -10.84 2.44 1.45
N ARG A 32 -11.67 2.11 2.45
CA ARG A 32 -11.27 2.20 3.86
C ARG A 32 -10.25 1.13 4.24
N PHE A 33 -10.40 -0.10 3.74
CA PHE A 33 -9.41 -1.16 3.91
C PHE A 33 -8.09 -0.80 3.24
N ASP A 34 -8.11 -0.35 1.98
CA ASP A 34 -6.92 0.09 1.26
C ASP A 34 -6.16 1.17 2.05
N SER A 35 -6.86 2.14 2.64
CA SER A 35 -6.23 3.20 3.45
C SER A 35 -5.60 2.67 4.75
N SER A 36 -6.19 1.66 5.38
CA SER A 36 -5.67 1.05 6.60
C SER A 36 -4.47 0.15 6.31
N ASP A 37 -4.54 -0.59 5.21
CA ASP A 37 -3.51 -1.50 4.76
C ASP A 37 -2.28 -0.73 4.27
N VAL A 38 -2.48 0.38 3.57
CA VAL A 38 -1.41 1.32 3.22
C VAL A 38 -0.70 1.86 4.47
N LYS A 39 -1.45 2.27 5.50
CA LYS A 39 -0.83 2.75 6.76
C LYS A 39 -0.02 1.66 7.46
N LYS A 40 -0.54 0.43 7.51
CA LYS A 40 0.19 -0.71 8.07
C LYS A 40 1.47 -1.00 7.28
N ALA A 41 1.39 -1.01 5.95
CA ALA A 41 2.55 -1.22 5.10
C ALA A 41 3.63 -0.15 5.29
N ILE A 42 3.24 1.13 5.33
CA ILE A 42 4.18 2.23 5.59
C ILE A 42 4.85 2.03 6.95
N SER A 43 4.07 1.69 7.99
CA SER A 43 4.64 1.46 9.33
C SER A 43 5.61 0.27 9.34
N ALA A 44 5.29 -0.81 8.61
CA ALA A 44 6.15 -1.99 8.50
C ALA A 44 7.44 -1.70 7.72
N ALA A 45 7.37 -0.97 6.61
CA ALA A 45 8.54 -0.54 5.85
C ALA A 45 9.45 0.37 6.68
N MET A 46 8.88 1.29 7.45
CA MET A 46 9.63 2.25 8.26
C MET A 46 10.24 1.63 9.52
N ALA A 47 9.56 0.66 10.11
CA ALA A 47 10.05 -0.12 11.24
C ALA A 47 11.02 -1.24 10.83
N TRP A 48 11.16 -1.50 9.53
CA TRP A 48 12.02 -2.56 9.02
C TRP A 48 13.49 -2.28 9.36
N LYS A 49 14.15 -3.29 9.92
CA LYS A 49 15.57 -3.29 10.27
C LYS A 49 16.29 -4.33 9.40
N PRO A 50 16.79 -3.95 8.22
CA PRO A 50 17.62 -4.85 7.44
C PRO A 50 18.84 -5.27 8.28
N ALA A 51 19.10 -6.58 8.35
CA ALA A 51 20.15 -7.21 9.15
C ALA A 51 20.15 -6.88 10.67
N GLY A 52 19.01 -6.43 11.22
CA GLY A 52 18.90 -6.13 12.67
C GLY A 52 19.55 -4.81 13.12
N GLY A 53 20.02 -3.99 12.18
CA GLY A 53 20.64 -2.69 12.44
C GLY A 53 19.64 -1.55 12.66
N ALA A 54 19.98 -0.36 12.15
CA ALA A 54 19.09 0.80 12.17
C ALA A 54 17.79 0.55 11.36
N THR A 55 16.71 1.25 11.69
CA THR A 55 15.50 1.20 10.88
C THR A 55 15.71 1.93 9.55
N VAL A 56 14.94 1.58 8.51
CA VAL A 56 14.96 2.31 7.22
C VAL A 56 14.70 3.79 7.44
N PHE A 57 13.77 4.15 8.34
CA PHE A 57 13.55 5.54 8.74
C PHE A 57 14.81 6.21 9.29
N ALA A 58 15.49 5.56 10.25
CA ALA A 58 16.69 6.10 10.87
C ALA A 58 17.84 6.23 9.86
N ALA A 59 17.95 5.32 8.89
CA ALA A 59 18.94 5.42 7.83
C ALA A 59 18.66 6.58 6.86
N LEU A 60 17.39 6.80 6.49
CA LEU A 60 16.98 7.95 5.70
C LEU A 60 17.18 9.28 6.47
N ALA A 61 16.82 9.32 7.75
CA ALA A 61 17.02 10.49 8.60
C ALA A 61 18.51 10.79 8.84
N ALA A 62 19.35 9.76 9.01
CA ALA A 62 20.80 9.91 9.17
C ALA A 62 21.49 10.46 7.91
N ARG A 63 20.82 10.40 6.75
CA ARG A 63 21.29 11.03 5.52
C ARG A 63 21.16 12.56 5.53
N GLY A 64 20.50 13.13 6.55
CA GLY A 64 20.38 14.58 6.74
C GLY A 64 19.44 15.26 5.76
N GLU A 65 18.63 14.49 5.03
CA GLU A 65 17.72 14.98 3.98
C GLU A 65 16.31 15.30 4.51
N GLY A 66 16.13 15.36 5.84
CA GLY A 66 14.88 15.66 6.52
C GLY A 66 13.93 14.46 6.67
N ASP A 67 12.73 14.70 7.23
CA ASP A 67 11.77 13.63 7.50
C ASP A 67 11.23 13.01 6.20
N PRO A 68 11.43 11.69 5.96
CA PRO A 68 10.95 11.02 4.77
C PRO A 68 9.41 11.03 4.71
N ARG A 69 8.88 11.51 3.59
CA ARG A 69 7.46 11.44 3.25
C ARG A 69 7.20 10.14 2.51
N CYS A 70 6.55 9.20 3.19
CA CYS A 70 6.18 7.91 2.62
C CYS A 70 4.71 7.88 2.20
N GLN A 71 4.46 7.39 0.99
CA GLN A 71 3.14 7.10 0.43
C GLN A 71 3.09 5.62 0.07
N GLY A 72 2.02 4.93 0.43
CA GLY A 72 1.83 3.54 0.03
C GLY A 72 0.77 3.44 -1.07
N ARG A 73 0.99 2.54 -2.00
CA ARG A 73 0.06 2.17 -3.06
C ARG A 73 -0.13 0.66 -3.01
N VAL A 74 -1.38 0.21 -2.95
CA VAL A 74 -1.69 -1.22 -3.06
C VAL A 74 -1.33 -1.68 -4.47
N ALA A 75 -0.31 -2.53 -4.58
CA ALA A 75 0.18 -3.05 -5.85
C ALA A 75 -0.65 -4.27 -6.28
N SER A 76 -1.07 -5.10 -5.32
CA SER A 76 -1.96 -6.24 -5.57
C SER A 76 -2.86 -6.54 -4.38
N GLN A 77 -4.17 -6.33 -4.55
CA GLN A 77 -5.19 -6.70 -3.55
C GLN A 77 -5.29 -8.23 -3.37
N LEU A 78 -4.91 -9.01 -4.39
CA LEU A 78 -5.01 -10.48 -4.34
C LEU A 78 -3.86 -11.12 -3.54
N LEU A 79 -2.68 -10.50 -3.57
CA LEU A 79 -1.47 -11.00 -2.89
C LEU A 79 -1.18 -10.24 -1.57
N GLY A 80 -1.86 -9.12 -1.33
CA GLY A 80 -1.60 -8.26 -0.17
C GLY A 80 -0.26 -7.51 -0.27
N ASP A 81 0.24 -7.32 -1.49
CA ASP A 81 1.45 -6.57 -1.76
C ASP A 81 1.13 -5.07 -1.79
N VAL A 82 1.82 -4.32 -0.93
CA VAL A 82 1.77 -2.86 -0.90
C VAL A 82 3.15 -2.32 -1.21
N ASP A 83 3.22 -1.48 -2.24
CA ASP A 83 4.44 -0.74 -2.57
C ASP A 83 4.44 0.57 -1.78
N VAL A 84 5.46 0.75 -0.97
CA VAL A 84 5.70 1.95 -0.15
C VAL A 84 6.79 2.77 -0.83
N ARG A 85 6.44 3.97 -1.28
CA ARG A 85 7.35 4.93 -1.92
C ARG A 85 7.66 6.03 -0.90
N CYS A 86 8.93 6.21 -0.57
CA CYS A 86 9.40 7.24 0.35
C CYS A 86 10.27 8.25 -0.40
N THR A 87 10.05 9.54 -0.15
CA THR A 87 10.90 10.62 -0.66
C THR A 87 11.37 11.50 0.49
N THR A 88 12.59 12.03 0.40
CA THR A 88 13.13 12.95 1.41
C THR A 88 13.04 14.39 0.89
N PRO A 89 12.74 15.39 1.74
CA PRO A 89 12.66 16.78 1.30
C PRO A 89 13.99 17.34 0.78
N GLY A 90 15.13 16.80 1.23
CA GLY A 90 16.45 17.16 0.74
C GLY A 90 16.79 16.59 -0.64
N ARG A 91 16.09 15.53 -1.09
CA ARG A 91 16.20 14.92 -2.43
C ARG A 91 14.84 14.43 -2.92
N PRO A 92 13.91 15.34 -3.26
CA PRO A 92 12.59 14.94 -3.73
C PRO A 92 12.62 14.16 -5.05
N GLU A 93 13.70 14.27 -5.82
CA GLU A 93 13.95 13.53 -7.06
C GLU A 93 14.31 12.05 -6.84
N VAL A 94 14.73 11.67 -5.63
CA VAL A 94 15.06 10.28 -5.30
C VAL A 94 13.87 9.64 -4.60
N GLU A 95 13.18 8.75 -5.32
CA GLU A 95 12.16 7.88 -4.75
C GLU A 95 12.78 6.57 -4.25
N TYR A 96 12.50 6.20 -3.02
CA TYR A 96 12.87 4.90 -2.43
C TYR A 96 11.65 4.01 -2.39
N GLU A 97 11.68 2.85 -3.04
CA GLU A 97 10.54 1.95 -3.12
C GLU A 97 10.77 0.66 -2.33
N PHE A 98 9.81 0.30 -1.49
CA PHE A 98 9.82 -0.92 -0.70
C PHE A 98 8.53 -1.69 -0.91
N ARG A 99 8.64 -2.97 -1.24
CA ARG A 99 7.48 -3.86 -1.31
C ARG A 99 7.27 -4.53 0.04
N VAL A 100 6.06 -4.42 0.56
CA VAL A 100 5.65 -4.98 1.85
C VAL A 100 4.50 -5.95 1.61
N LEU A 101 4.68 -7.21 2.02
CA LEU A 101 3.56 -8.12 2.17
C LEU A 101 2.87 -7.86 3.51
N LEU A 102 1.56 -7.62 3.47
CA LEU A 102 0.74 -7.42 4.67
C LEU A 102 0.51 -8.69 5.49
N ASP A 103 0.80 -9.86 4.93
CA ASP A 103 0.66 -11.15 5.62
C ASP A 103 1.68 -11.35 6.76
N GLY A 104 2.70 -10.49 6.83
CA GLY A 104 3.78 -10.55 7.83
C GLY A 104 4.68 -11.76 7.71
N ARG A 105 4.49 -12.62 6.70
CA ARG A 105 5.29 -13.84 6.49
C ARG A 105 6.66 -13.53 5.90
N ARG A 106 6.77 -12.42 5.18
CA ARG A 106 8.01 -11.97 4.57
C ARG A 106 8.40 -10.58 5.05
N PRO A 107 9.68 -10.34 5.30
CA PRO A 107 10.14 -8.98 5.58
C PRO A 107 9.88 -8.08 4.36
N PRO A 108 9.84 -6.76 4.54
CA PRO A 108 9.88 -5.83 3.43
C PRO A 108 11.13 -6.05 2.56
N HIS A 109 11.02 -5.80 1.25
CA HIS A 109 12.16 -5.90 0.32
C HIS A 109 12.25 -4.62 -0.53
N PRO A 110 13.46 -4.20 -0.92
CA PRO A 110 13.62 -3.07 -1.83
C PRO A 110 13.04 -3.42 -3.21
N ALA A 111 12.36 -2.46 -3.84
CA ALA A 111 11.71 -2.63 -5.13
C ALA A 111 12.34 -1.76 -6.24
N ASN A 112 13.29 -0.88 -5.90
CA ASN A 112 14.04 -0.08 -6.86
C ASN A 112 15.51 0.06 -6.48
N ALA A 113 16.33 0.50 -7.44
CA ALA A 113 17.78 0.61 -7.28
C ALA A 113 18.20 1.54 -6.12
N ALA A 114 17.48 2.64 -5.89
CA ALA A 114 17.76 3.55 -4.79
C ALA A 114 17.52 2.90 -3.41
N ALA A 115 16.46 2.11 -3.27
CA ALA A 115 16.18 1.35 -2.06
C ALA A 115 17.15 0.18 -1.88
N GLU A 116 17.52 -0.52 -2.96
CA GLU A 116 18.55 -1.56 -2.91
C GLU A 116 19.89 -1.02 -2.43
N GLU A 117 20.31 0.14 -2.94
CA GLU A 117 21.54 0.81 -2.52
C GLU A 117 21.48 1.26 -1.05
N LEU A 118 20.32 1.76 -0.59
CA LEU A 118 20.13 2.09 0.82
C LEU A 118 20.28 0.84 1.71
N VAL A 119 19.59 -0.24 1.37
CA VAL A 119 19.61 -1.49 2.13
C VAL A 119 21.01 -2.11 2.12
N SER A 120 21.71 -2.09 0.98
CA SER A 120 23.06 -2.62 0.87
C SER A 120 24.05 -1.84 1.75
N GLN A 121 23.92 -0.50 1.82
CA GLN A 121 24.70 0.35 2.71
C GLN A 121 24.39 0.08 4.19
N MET A 122 23.14 -0.26 4.52
CA MET A 122 22.75 -0.62 5.89
C MET A 122 23.27 -1.98 6.32
N VAL A 123 23.39 -2.94 5.40
CA VAL A 123 23.87 -4.31 5.69
C VAL A 123 25.41 -4.37 5.76
N ARG A 124 26.10 -3.52 5.01
CA ARG A 124 27.58 -3.47 5.00
C ARG A 124 28.19 -2.71 6.20
N LYS A 125 27.38 -2.03 6.99
CA LYS A 125 27.80 -1.23 8.13
C LYS A 125 27.75 -2.04 9.43
#